data_AF-A0A6N6VUZ2-F1
#
_entry.id   AF-A0A6N6VUZ2-F1
#
_cell.length_a   1.000
_cell.length_b   1.000
_cell.length_c   1.000
_cell.angle_alpha   90.00
_cell.angle_beta   90.00
_cell.angle_gamma   90.00
#
_symmetry.space_group_name_H-M   'P 1'
#
loop_
_entity.id
_entity.type
_entity.pdbx_description
1 polymer ?
#
loop_
_entity_poly.entity_id
_entity_poly.type
_entity_poly.pdbx_seq_one_letter_code
_entity_poly.pdbx_strand_id
1 'polypeptide(L)'
;MKLKSLFFIVILSINFIFINNISQADGFTANWVDIMILHNGKYRVIIKYTNLKIGEYREAYVDFDSKKEAIEVFQKLALGADFYWGDRKTIHFHDKVEKPKPY
;
A
#
# COMPACT_ATOMS: atom_id res chain seq x y z
N MET A 1 16.40 32.21 38.85
CA MET A 1 16.50 30.77 38.54
C MET A 1 15.29 30.21 37.76
N LYS A 2 14.63 30.97 36.86
CA LYS A 2 13.36 30.54 36.22
C LYS A 2 13.34 30.47 34.69
N LEU A 3 14.32 31.07 33.99
CA LEU A 3 14.32 31.14 32.51
C LEU A 3 14.82 29.85 31.83
N LYS A 4 15.81 29.18 32.43
CA LYS A 4 16.41 27.94 31.88
C LYS A 4 15.44 26.75 31.88
N SER A 5 14.51 26.71 32.82
CA SER A 5 13.51 25.64 32.95
C SER A 5 12.40 25.74 31.90
N LEU A 6 12.09 26.94 31.42
CA LEU A 6 11.04 27.14 30.40
C LEU A 6 11.52 26.66 29.02
N PHE A 7 12.79 26.91 28.69
CA PHE A 7 13.42 26.45 27.43
C PHE A 7 13.44 24.92 27.32
N PHE A 8 13.65 24.22 28.43
CA PHE A 8 13.68 22.75 28.45
C PHE A 8 12.32 22.14 28.13
N ILE A 9 11.22 22.75 28.60
CA ILE A 9 9.84 22.29 28.35
C ILE A 9 9.45 22.51 26.88
N VAL A 10 9.90 23.61 26.27
CA VAL A 10 9.65 23.90 24.84
C VAL A 10 10.39 22.90 23.94
N ILE A 11 11.64 22.55 24.26
CA ILE A 11 12.39 21.54 23.49
C ILE A 11 11.75 20.15 23.63
N LEU A 12 11.25 19.79 24.83
CA LEU A 12 10.59 18.50 25.04
C LEU A 12 9.26 18.39 24.28
N SER A 13 8.52 19.49 24.15
CA SER A 13 7.22 19.51 23.45
C SER A 13 7.35 19.52 21.93
N ILE A 14 8.43 20.06 21.35
CA ILE A 14 8.69 19.97 19.91
C ILE A 14 9.00 18.53 19.49
N ASN A 15 9.70 17.75 20.32
CA ASN A 15 10.01 16.35 20.01
C ASN A 15 8.77 15.44 20.04
N PHE A 16 7.71 15.80 20.78
CA PHE A 16 6.48 15.00 20.86
C PHE A 16 5.64 15.06 19.58
N ILE A 17 5.79 16.12 18.78
CA ILE A 17 4.99 16.32 17.55
C ILE A 17 5.50 15.43 16.40
N PHE A 18 6.77 15.03 16.41
CA PHE A 18 7.38 14.28 15.30
C PHE A 18 7.16 12.76 15.35
N ILE A 19 6.62 12.20 16.43
CA ILE A 19 6.51 10.73 16.60
C ILE A 19 5.20 10.17 15.98
N ASN A 20 4.21 11.02 15.68
CA ASN A 20 2.84 10.56 15.44
C ASN A 20 2.42 10.34 13.97
N ASN A 21 3.33 10.26 13.00
CA ASN A 21 2.96 10.04 11.59
C ASN A 21 3.71 8.89 10.92
N ILE A 22 3.85 7.75 11.60
CA ILE A 22 4.14 6.49 10.93
C ILE A 22 2.79 5.80 10.68
N SER A 23 2.07 6.28 9.67
CA SER A 23 0.96 5.51 9.10
C SER A 23 1.57 4.33 8.35
N GLN A 24 1.78 3.22 9.05
CA GLN A 24 2.12 1.94 8.43
C GLN A 24 0.93 1.52 7.56
N ALA A 25 1.03 1.76 6.25
CA ALA A 25 0.11 1.17 5.30
C ALA A 25 0.36 -0.35 5.34
N ASP A 26 -0.68 -1.13 5.63
CA ASP A 26 -0.59 -2.58 5.55
C ASP A 26 -0.49 -2.99 4.07
N GLY A 27 0.55 -3.76 3.74
CA GLY A 27 0.68 -4.40 2.43
C GLY A 27 -0.24 -5.62 2.36
N PHE A 28 -0.92 -5.77 1.23
CA PHE A 28 -1.77 -6.91 0.91
C PHE A 28 -1.16 -7.69 -0.24
N THR A 29 -1.16 -9.01 -0.15
CA THR A 29 -0.77 -9.90 -1.25
C THR A 29 -2.02 -10.31 -2.02
N ALA A 30 -1.98 -10.27 -3.35
CA ALA A 30 -3.09 -10.71 -4.17
C ALA A 30 -3.25 -12.25 -4.14
N ASN A 31 -4.47 -12.74 -3.94
CA ASN A 31 -4.79 -14.15 -4.09
C ASN A 31 -5.13 -14.48 -5.55
N TRP A 32 -5.80 -13.56 -6.23
CA TRP A 32 -6.19 -13.69 -7.64
C TRP A 32 -6.21 -12.32 -8.29
N VAL A 33 -5.84 -12.26 -9.57
CA VAL A 33 -5.80 -11.02 -10.35
C VAL A 33 -6.45 -11.26 -11.71
N ASP A 34 -7.32 -10.35 -12.13
CA ASP A 34 -7.97 -10.35 -13.45
C ASP A 34 -7.72 -9.02 -14.17
N ILE A 35 -7.86 -9.00 -15.50
CA ILE A 35 -7.83 -7.79 -16.32
C ILE A 35 -9.00 -7.79 -17.30
N MET A 36 -9.68 -6.66 -17.44
CA MET A 36 -10.78 -6.49 -18.40
C MET A 36 -10.73 -5.13 -19.11
N ILE A 37 -11.32 -5.07 -20.30
CA ILE A 37 -11.50 -3.82 -21.06
C ILE A 37 -12.89 -3.27 -20.76
N LEU A 38 -12.97 -2.03 -20.32
CA LEU A 38 -14.22 -1.33 -20.02
C LEU A 38 -14.80 -0.71 -21.30
N HIS A 39 -16.11 -0.48 -21.31
CA HIS A 39 -16.82 0.14 -22.44
C HIS A 39 -16.29 1.54 -22.81
N ASN A 40 -15.66 2.25 -21.86
CA ASN A 40 -15.03 3.56 -22.08
C ASN A 40 -13.60 3.46 -22.64
N GLY A 41 -13.14 2.27 -23.02
CA GLY A 41 -11.81 2.02 -23.58
C GLY A 41 -10.69 1.89 -22.53
N LYS A 42 -10.98 2.08 -21.24
CA LYS A 42 -10.02 1.88 -20.15
C LYS A 42 -9.82 0.40 -19.85
N TYR A 43 -8.71 0.08 -19.19
CA TYR A 43 -8.34 -1.26 -18.75
C TYR A 43 -8.46 -1.34 -17.24
N ARG A 44 -9.28 -2.25 -16.72
CA ARG A 44 -9.44 -2.47 -15.27
C ARG A 44 -8.65 -3.70 -14.85
N VAL A 45 -7.74 -3.53 -13.90
CA VAL A 45 -7.12 -4.63 -13.17
C VAL A 45 -7.90 -4.85 -11.89
N ILE A 46 -8.37 -6.08 -11.67
CA ILE A 46 -9.15 -6.50 -10.50
C ILE A 46 -8.23 -7.35 -9.63
N ILE A 47 -8.17 -7.02 -8.35
CA ILE A 47 -7.29 -7.64 -7.37
C ILE A 47 -8.16 -8.21 -6.27
N LYS A 48 -8.15 -9.53 -6.14
CA LYS A 48 -8.89 -10.20 -5.08
C LYS A 48 -7.92 -10.73 -4.04
N TYR A 49 -8.18 -10.43 -2.78
CA TYR A 49 -7.25 -10.68 -1.68
C TYR A 49 -7.99 -11.01 -0.37
N THR A 50 -7.33 -11.77 0.49
CA THR A 50 -7.81 -12.05 1.85
C THR A 50 -7.18 -11.04 2.81
N ASN A 51 -8.01 -10.26 3.50
CA ASN A 51 -7.54 -9.41 4.59
C ASN A 51 -7.39 -10.26 5.85
N LEU A 52 -6.15 -10.63 6.17
CA LEU A 52 -5.82 -11.50 7.31
C LEU A 52 -6.22 -10.91 8.67
N LYS A 53 -6.34 -9.58 8.80
CA LYS A 53 -6.73 -8.94 10.08
C LYS A 53 -8.19 -9.17 10.43
N ILE A 54 -9.06 -9.23 9.42
CA ILE A 54 -10.51 -9.40 9.59
C ILE A 54 -11.00 -10.78 9.10
N GLY A 55 -10.14 -11.58 8.47
CA GLY A 55 -10.47 -12.91 7.97
C GLY A 55 -11.42 -12.91 6.77
N GLU A 56 -11.55 -11.80 6.06
CA GLU A 56 -12.52 -11.63 4.98
C GLU A 56 -11.86 -11.51 3.60
N TYR A 57 -12.55 -12.03 2.59
CA TYR A 57 -12.21 -11.83 1.19
C TYR A 57 -12.65 -10.44 0.72
N ARG A 58 -11.77 -9.74 0.02
CA ARG A 58 -11.98 -8.39 -0.48
C ARG A 58 -11.56 -8.29 -1.94
N GLU A 59 -12.14 -7.33 -2.63
CA GLU A 59 -11.84 -7.01 -4.02
C GLU A 59 -11.47 -5.53 -4.13
N ALA A 60 -10.43 -5.24 -4.91
CA ALA A 60 -9.99 -3.90 -5.29
C ALA A 60 -9.87 -3.82 -6.81
N TYR A 61 -10.00 -2.61 -7.34
CA TYR A 61 -9.86 -2.38 -8.78
C TYR A 61 -9.09 -1.09 -9.07
N VAL A 62 -8.30 -1.11 -10.14
CA VAL A 62 -7.59 0.05 -10.67
C VAL A 62 -7.81 0.14 -12.17
N ASP A 63 -8.20 1.33 -12.61
CA ASP A 63 -8.47 1.63 -14.01
C ASP A 63 -7.29 2.37 -14.63
N PHE A 64 -6.84 1.90 -15.81
CA PHE A 64 -5.73 2.43 -16.57
C PHE A 64 -6.21 2.90 -17.94
N ASP A 65 -5.69 4.03 -18.41
CA ASP A 65 -5.92 4.49 -19.78
C ASP A 65 -5.04 3.73 -20.79
N SER A 66 -3.89 3.19 -20.34
CA SER A 66 -2.94 2.46 -21.18
C SER A 66 -3.03 0.95 -20.97
N LYS A 67 -3.20 0.20 -22.08
CA LYS A 67 -3.12 -1.27 -22.07
C LYS A 67 -1.81 -1.78 -21.48
N LYS A 68 -0.71 -1.11 -21.84
CA LYS A 68 0.64 -1.52 -21.44
C LYS A 68 0.80 -1.44 -19.93
N GLU A 69 0.38 -0.32 -19.33
CA GLU A 69 0.44 -0.12 -17.87
C GLU A 69 -0.42 -1.14 -17.13
N ALA A 70 -1.64 -1.40 -17.62
CA ALA A 70 -2.54 -2.40 -17.03
C ALA A 70 -1.93 -3.80 -17.04
N ILE A 71 -1.28 -4.20 -18.14
CA ILE A 71 -0.60 -5.49 -18.26
C ILE A 71 0.61 -5.57 -17.32
N GLU A 72 1.41 -4.51 -17.21
CA GLU A 72 2.58 -4.49 -16.31
C GLU A 72 2.15 -4.64 -14.84
N VAL A 73 1.09 -3.95 -14.43
CA VAL A 73 0.52 -4.05 -13.08
C VAL A 73 -0.06 -5.45 -12.84
N PHE A 74 -0.83 -5.97 -13.79
CA PHE A 74 -1.36 -7.34 -13.75
C PHE A 74 -0.23 -8.36 -13.55
N GLN A 75 0.84 -8.28 -14.35
CA GLN A 75 1.97 -9.21 -14.28
C GLN A 75 2.68 -9.15 -12.93
N LYS A 76 2.91 -7.95 -12.39
CA LYS A 76 3.54 -7.80 -11.07
C LYS A 76 2.69 -8.42 -9.96
N LEU A 77 1.38 -8.17 -9.96
CA LEU A 77 0.47 -8.74 -8.97
C LEU A 77 0.34 -10.27 -9.12
N ALA A 78 0.27 -10.77 -10.35
CA ALA A 78 0.22 -12.21 -10.63
C ALA A 78 1.50 -12.95 -10.19
N LEU A 79 2.64 -12.25 -10.12
CA LEU A 79 3.90 -12.76 -9.57
C LEU A 79 3.98 -12.67 -8.04
N GLY A 80 2.90 -12.25 -7.37
CA GLY A 80 2.83 -12.16 -5.91
C GLY A 80 3.43 -10.88 -5.33
N ALA A 81 3.53 -9.81 -6.12
CA ALA A 81 3.92 -8.52 -5.57
C ALA A 81 2.84 -7.98 -4.62
N ASP A 82 3.27 -7.42 -3.50
CA ASP A 82 2.37 -6.78 -2.55
C ASP A 82 1.84 -5.45 -3.10
N PHE A 83 0.62 -5.09 -2.70
CA PHE A 83 0.00 -3.81 -2.99
C PHE A 83 -0.56 -3.20 -1.71
N TYR A 84 -0.59 -1.87 -1.66
CA TYR A 84 -1.11 -1.14 -0.50
C TYR A 84 -2.45 -0.50 -0.85
N TRP A 85 -3.38 -0.54 0.09
CA TRP A 85 -4.59 0.27 0.00
C TRP A 85 -4.24 1.73 0.33
N GLY A 86 -4.53 2.63 -0.60
CA GLY A 86 -4.21 4.05 -0.53
C GLY A 86 -4.85 4.81 -1.68
N ASP A 87 -4.35 6.02 -2.00
CA ASP A 87 -4.91 6.82 -3.09
C ASP A 87 -5.00 5.98 -4.38
N ARG A 88 -6.12 6.10 -5.10
CA ARG A 88 -6.61 5.14 -6.12
C ARG A 88 -5.67 4.95 -7.32
N LYS A 89 -4.57 5.70 -7.36
CA LYS A 89 -3.55 5.74 -8.42
C LYS A 89 -2.24 5.06 -8.05
N THR A 90 -2.08 4.62 -6.81
CA THR A 90 -0.77 4.26 -6.26
C THR A 90 -0.79 2.88 -5.64
N ILE A 91 -0.91 1.86 -6.50
CA ILE A 91 -0.39 0.54 -6.14
C ILE A 91 1.12 0.71 -6.02
N HIS A 92 1.60 0.80 -4.78
CA HIS A 92 3.02 0.70 -4.49
C HIS A 92 3.39 -0.77 -4.43
N PHE A 93 4.32 -1.19 -5.27
CA PHE A 93 4.89 -2.53 -5.21
C PHE A 93 6.11 -2.48 -4.29
N HIS A 94 6.20 -3.41 -3.34
CA HIS A 94 7.46 -3.63 -2.64
C HIS A 94 8.42 -4.40 -3.56
N ASP A 95 9.70 -4.03 -3.55
CA ASP A 95 10.74 -4.89 -4.12
C ASP A 95 10.79 -6.17 -3.29
N LYS A 96 10.49 -7.30 -3.95
CA LYS A 96 10.61 -8.70 -3.49
C LYS A 96 10.80 -8.90 -1.98
N VAL A 97 9.76 -9.46 -1.34
CA VAL A 97 9.87 -10.07 -0.02
C VAL A 97 11.07 -11.04 -0.01
N GLU A 98 12.01 -10.84 0.91
CA GLU A 98 13.05 -11.82 1.20
C GLU A 98 12.37 -13.18 1.41
N LYS A 99 12.77 -14.19 0.63
CA LYS A 99 12.26 -15.56 0.77
C LYS A 99 12.23 -15.93 2.26
N PRO A 100 11.16 -16.55 2.77
CA PRO A 100 11.13 -16.98 4.15
C PRO A 100 12.36 -17.87 4.40
N LYS A 101 13.20 -17.48 5.37
CA LYS A 101 14.30 -18.33 5.82
C LYS A 101 13.66 -19.60 6.40
N PRO A 102 13.99 -20.80 5.90
CA PRO A 102 13.62 -22.01 6.61
C PRO A 102 14.31 -21.96 7.98
N TYR A 103 13.56 -22.31 9.02
CA TYR A 103 14.02 -22.41 10.41
C TYR A 103 15.22 -23.36 10.55
#